data_AF-A0A1I5Z592-F1
#
_entry.id   AF-A0A1I5Z592-F1
#
_cell.length_a   1.000
_cell.length_b   1.000
_cell.length_c   1.000
_cell.angle_alpha   90.00
_cell.angle_beta   90.00
_cell.angle_gamma   90.00
#
_symmetry.space_group_name_H-M   'P 1'
#
loop_
_entity.id
_entity.type
_entity.pdbx_description
1 polymer ?
#
loop_
_entity_poly.entity_id
_entity_poly.type
_entity_poly.pdbx_seq_one_letter_code
_entity_poly.pdbx_strand_id
1 'polypeptide(L)'
;MSKAARARYTEALRHEVWHLGVVVCLVEPGAVATNVLDAATATGGAIADYDRPREAARRTLLRGFRRAADPAEIATLIADIADIADIVGTSGQRHRYGAGRDGR
;
A
#
# COMPACT_ATOMS: atom_id res chain seq x y z
N MET A 1 -6.77 -3.93 -10.36
CA MET A 1 -5.92 -3.49 -11.49
C MET A 1 -5.00 -2.32 -11.13
N SER A 2 -5.48 -1.21 -10.58
CA SER A 2 -4.67 -0.01 -10.33
C SER A 2 -3.44 -0.20 -9.42
N LYS A 3 -3.53 -0.98 -8.33
CA LYS A 3 -2.39 -1.23 -7.42
C LYS A 3 -1.24 -2.01 -8.10
N ALA A 4 -1.58 -3.05 -8.87
CA ALA A 4 -0.59 -3.82 -9.63
C ALA A 4 0.06 -2.99 -10.74
N ALA A 5 -0.72 -2.14 -11.40
CA ALA A 5 -0.20 -1.20 -12.38
C ALA A 5 0.82 -0.23 -11.76
N ARG A 6 0.53 0.32 -10.57
CA ARG A 6 1.50 1.15 -9.82
C ARG A 6 2.78 0.40 -9.51
N ALA A 7 2.71 -0.85 -9.05
CA ALA A 7 3.91 -1.63 -8.75
C ALA A 7 4.79 -1.84 -9.99
N ARG A 8 4.20 -2.15 -11.14
CA ARG A 8 4.93 -2.30 -12.41
C ARG A 8 5.49 -0.97 -12.91
N TYR A 9 4.71 0.10 -12.80
CA TYR A 9 5.15 1.44 -13.18
C TYR A 9 6.34 1.91 -12.34
N THR A 10 6.28 1.74 -11.01
CA THR A 10 7.37 2.09 -10.10
C THR A 10 8.65 1.28 -10.39
N GLU A 11 8.51 -0.02 -10.72
CA GLU A 11 9.65 -0.84 -11.13
C GLU A 11 10.29 -0.34 -12.43
N ALA A 12 9.48 -0.07 -13.47
CA ALA A 12 9.99 0.45 -14.73
C ALA A 12 10.68 1.81 -14.57
N LEU A 13 10.00 2.75 -13.88
CA LEU A 13 10.51 4.09 -13.63
C LEU A 13 11.88 4.07 -12.94
N ARG A 14 12.07 3.16 -11.98
CA ARG A 14 13.35 3.03 -11.28
C ARG A 14 14.50 2.72 -12.23
N HIS A 15 14.34 1.78 -13.15
CA HIS A 15 15.39 1.43 -14.11
C HIS A 15 15.71 2.59 -15.06
N GLU A 16 14.71 3.40 -15.37
CA GLU A 16 14.89 4.58 -16.22
C GLU A 16 15.68 5.69 -15.51
N VAL A 17 15.37 5.99 -14.24
CA VAL A 17 15.94 7.16 -13.55
C VAL A 17 17.18 6.86 -12.70
N TRP A 18 17.54 5.58 -12.54
CA TRP A 18 18.68 5.14 -11.72
C TRP A 18 19.97 5.91 -12.01
N HIS A 19 20.29 6.09 -13.29
CA HIS A 19 21.53 6.71 -13.74
C HIS A 19 21.61 8.21 -13.41
N LEU A 20 20.48 8.82 -13.06
CA LEU A 20 20.38 10.22 -12.62
C LEU A 20 20.58 10.36 -11.10
N GLY A 21 20.86 9.26 -10.39
CA GLY A 21 20.95 9.27 -8.92
C GLY A 21 19.60 9.38 -8.21
N VAL A 22 18.49 9.25 -8.94
CA VAL A 22 17.14 9.31 -8.37
C VAL A 22 16.74 7.95 -7.81
N VAL A 23 16.30 7.94 -6.55
CA VAL A 23 15.85 6.75 -5.84
C VAL A 23 14.34 6.63 -5.94
N VAL A 24 13.85 5.47 -6.39
CA VAL A 24 12.43 5.17 -6.55
C VAL A 24 12.08 3.89 -5.79
N CYS A 25 11.12 4.00 -4.87
CA CYS A 25 10.70 2.92 -3.97
C CYS A 25 9.17 2.84 -3.88
N LEU A 26 8.64 1.64 -3.65
CA LEU A 26 7.22 1.37 -3.42
C LEU A 26 6.98 0.99 -1.97
N VAL A 27 6.19 1.80 -1.26
CA VAL A 27 5.66 1.45 0.06
C VAL A 27 4.29 0.80 -0.12
N GLU A 28 4.16 -0.41 0.42
CA GLU A 28 2.94 -1.21 0.34
C GLU A 28 2.32 -1.35 1.73
N PRO A 29 1.43 -0.42 2.09
CA PRO A 29 0.67 -0.56 3.31
C PRO A 29 -0.31 -1.73 3.21
N GLY A 30 -0.40 -2.49 4.30
CA GLY A 30 -1.52 -3.38 4.59
C GLY A 30 -2.79 -2.58 4.91
N ALA A 31 -3.61 -3.10 5.83
CA ALA A 31 -4.72 -2.30 6.35
C ALA A 31 -4.16 -1.14 7.20
N VAL A 32 -4.64 0.08 6.97
CA VAL A 32 -4.26 1.30 7.72
C VAL A 32 -5.52 1.98 8.24
N ALA A 33 -5.49 2.43 9.49
CA ALA A 33 -6.63 3.00 10.21
C ALA A 33 -6.97 4.41 9.68
N THR A 34 -7.50 4.44 8.46
CA THR A 34 -7.94 5.64 7.73
C THR A 34 -9.43 5.54 7.41
N ASN A 35 -10.04 6.63 6.96
CA ASN A 35 -11.44 6.68 6.49
C ASN A 35 -11.64 6.07 5.08
N VAL A 36 -10.67 5.30 4.55
CA VAL A 36 -10.72 4.77 3.19
C VAL A 36 -11.89 3.81 2.95
N LEU A 37 -12.32 3.08 3.98
CA LEU A 37 -13.51 2.22 3.90
C LEU A 37 -14.80 3.03 3.85
N ASP A 38 -14.88 4.12 4.61
CA ASP A 38 -16.07 4.98 4.64
C ASP A 38 -16.23 5.75 3.32
N ALA A 39 -15.10 6.09 2.68
CA ALA A 39 -15.07 6.70 1.35
C ALA A 39 -15.25 5.70 0.20
N ALA A 40 -15.29 4.39 0.48
CA ALA A 40 -15.44 3.39 -0.56
C ALA A 40 -16.87 3.41 -1.12
N THR A 41 -16.99 3.48 -2.44
CA THR A 41 -18.29 3.47 -3.10
C THR A 41 -18.98 2.12 -2.92
N ALA A 42 -20.16 2.13 -2.31
CA ALA A 42 -21.09 1.01 -2.33
C ALA A 42 -22.18 1.24 -3.38
N THR A 43 -22.62 0.17 -4.06
CA THR A 43 -23.72 0.27 -5.02
C THR A 43 -25.04 0.46 -4.28
N GLY A 44 -25.87 1.41 -4.72
CA GLY A 44 -27.20 1.65 -4.13
C GLY A 44 -28.23 0.54 -4.42
N GLY A 45 -28.00 -0.26 -5.47
CA GLY A 45 -28.80 -1.44 -5.80
C GLY A 45 -28.12 -2.74 -5.34
N ALA A 46 -28.90 -3.64 -4.77
CA ALA A 46 -28.47 -4.99 -4.40
C ALA A 46 -29.15 -6.03 -5.31
N ILE A 47 -28.36 -6.99 -5.80
CA ILE A 47 -28.87 -8.23 -6.41
C ILE A 47 -28.88 -9.28 -5.30
N ALA A 48 -30.06 -9.82 -4.98
CA ALA A 48 -30.26 -10.72 -3.84
C ALA A 48 -29.31 -11.94 -3.85
N ASP A 49 -29.07 -12.52 -5.03
CA ASP A 49 -28.16 -13.66 -5.20
C ASP A 49 -26.70 -13.36 -4.79
N TYR A 50 -26.33 -12.07 -4.75
CA TYR A 50 -25.01 -11.62 -4.33
C TYR A 50 -24.93 -11.21 -2.85
N ASP A 51 -26.03 -11.22 -2.10
CA ASP A 51 -26.02 -10.74 -0.71
C ASP A 51 -25.11 -11.58 0.18
N ARG A 52 -25.21 -12.91 0.08
CA ARG A 52 -24.36 -13.82 0.86
C ARG A 52 -22.86 -13.64 0.60
N PRO A 53 -22.35 -13.65 -0.66
CA PRO A 53 -20.94 -13.39 -0.90
C PRO A 53 -20.52 -11.95 -0.58
N ARG A 54 -21.39 -10.95 -0.79
CA ARG A 54 -21.13 -9.55 -0.43
C ARG A 54 -20.92 -9.39 1.07
N GLU A 55 -21.80 -9.94 1.89
CA GLU A 55 -21.68 -9.88 3.35
C GLU A 55 -20.49 -10.68 3.89
N ALA A 56 -20.13 -11.79 3.22
CA ALA A 56 -18.89 -12.51 3.54
C ALA A 56 -17.65 -11.65 3.25
N ALA A 57 -17.58 -11.02 2.07
CA ALA A 57 -16.48 -10.14 1.68
C ALA A 57 -16.37 -8.93 2.60
N ARG A 58 -17.50 -8.26 2.90
CA ARG A 58 -17.56 -7.12 3.83
C ARG A 58 -17.04 -7.48 5.22
N ARG A 59 -17.48 -8.62 5.78
CA ARG A 59 -16.98 -9.10 7.08
C ARG A 59 -15.47 -9.38 7.06
N THR A 60 -14.95 -9.95 5.97
CA THR A 60 -13.51 -10.19 5.81
C THR A 60 -12.72 -8.89 5.74
N LEU A 61 -13.20 -7.90 4.97
CA LEU A 61 -12.58 -6.57 4.92
C LEU A 61 -12.58 -5.93 6.31
N LEU A 62 -13.73 -5.84 6.98
CA LEU A 62 -13.82 -5.25 8.33
C LEU A 62 -12.90 -5.95 9.33
N ARG A 63 -12.77 -7.28 9.28
CA ARG A 63 -11.82 -8.02 10.12
C ARG A 63 -10.37 -7.66 9.84
N GLY A 64 -9.99 -7.49 8.56
CA GLY A 64 -8.65 -7.05 8.18
C GLY A 64 -8.32 -5.66 8.75
N PHE A 65 -9.29 -4.75 8.72
CA PHE A 65 -9.12 -3.40 9.26
C PHE A 65 -9.14 -3.30 10.79
N ARG A 66 -9.62 -4.31 11.53
CA ARG A 66 -9.49 -4.33 13.01
C ARG A 66 -8.04 -4.36 13.50
N ARG A 67 -7.13 -4.85 12.67
CA ARG A 67 -5.69 -4.90 12.93
C ARG A 67 -4.93 -3.89 12.07
N ALA A 68 -5.62 -2.85 11.60
CA ALA A 68 -5.01 -1.85 10.76
C ALA A 68 -3.86 -1.14 11.49
N ALA A 69 -2.78 -0.88 10.76
CA ALA A 69 -1.65 -0.11 11.26
C ALA A 69 -2.07 1.36 11.49
N ASP A 70 -1.40 2.00 12.45
CA ASP A 70 -1.51 3.44 12.65
C ASP A 70 -0.87 4.17 11.44
N PRO A 71 -1.56 5.15 10.80
CA PRO A 71 -0.96 6.02 9.79
C PRO A 71 0.40 6.60 10.19
N ALA A 72 0.62 6.89 11.49
CA ALA A 72 1.89 7.40 12.00
C ALA A 72 3.04 6.39 11.81
N GLU A 73 2.78 5.09 11.99
CA GLU A 73 3.79 4.05 11.73
C GLU A 73 4.22 4.03 10.26
N ILE A 74 3.28 4.26 9.33
CA ILE A 74 3.57 4.34 7.90
C ILE A 74 4.37 5.59 7.56
N ALA A 75 4.03 6.73 8.19
CA ALA A 75 4.74 7.99 7.99
C ALA A 75 6.19 7.90 8.46
N THR A 76 6.43 7.31 9.64
CA THR A 76 7.78 7.07 10.16
C THR A 76 8.58 6.18 9.20
N LEU A 77 8.00 5.08 8.72
CA LEU A 77 8.68 4.22 7.74
C LEU A 77 9.08 4.99 6.47
N ILE A 78 8.22 5.87 5.95
CA ILE A 78 8.54 6.68 4.78
C ILE A 78 9.72 7.62 5.07
N ALA A 79 9.74 8.26 6.23
CA ALA A 79 10.85 9.12 6.65
C ALA A 79 12.16 8.32 6.77
N ASP A 80 12.14 7.16 7.44
CA ASP A 80 13.30 6.30 7.59
C ASP A 80 13.86 5.85 6.24
N ILE A 81 12.99 5.52 5.27
CA ILE A 81 13.41 5.13 3.92
C ILE A 81 14.13 6.28 3.22
N ALA A 82 13.62 7.51 3.36
CA ALA A 82 14.21 8.70 2.77
C ALA A 82 15.58 9.00 3.38
N ASP A 83 15.69 8.97 4.72
CA ASP A 83 16.97 9.19 5.42
C ASP A 83 18.02 8.15 5.03
N ILE A 84 17.62 6.87 4.91
CA ILE A 84 18.53 5.82 4.42
C ILE A 84 18.93 6.07 2.96
N ALA A 85 18.01 6.57 2.12
CA ALA A 85 18.28 6.84 0.70
C ALA A 85 19.38 7.88 0.52
N ASP A 86 19.38 8.91 1.36
CA ASP A 86 20.39 9.96 1.35
C ASP A 86 21.79 9.43 1.72
N ILE A 87 21.86 8.36 2.53
CA ILE A 87 23.13 7.76 2.94
C ILE A 87 23.65 6.76 1.91
N VAL A 88 22.80 5.83 1.46
CA VAL A 88 23.23 4.68 0.65
C VAL A 88 23.08 4.88 -0.86
N GLY A 89 22.40 5.95 -1.26
CA GLY A 89 22.12 6.27 -2.65
C GLY A 89 21.35 5.17 -3.37
N THR A 90 21.55 5.09 -4.69
CA THR A 90 20.83 4.14 -5.55
C THR A 90 21.25 2.69 -5.31
N SER A 91 22.54 2.42 -5.06
CA SER A 91 23.13 1.07 -4.93
C SER A 91 22.73 0.24 -3.72
N GLY A 92 22.31 0.86 -2.61
CA GLY A 92 22.03 0.15 -1.36
C GLY A 92 20.57 0.04 -0.95
N GLN A 93 19.65 0.69 -1.68
CA GLN A 93 18.24 0.78 -1.30
C GLN A 93 17.46 -0.48 -1.63
N ARG A 94 16.50 -0.87 -0.77
CA ARG A 94 15.44 -1.81 -1.16
C ARG A 94 14.39 -1.02 -1.95
N HIS A 95 13.71 -1.66 -2.91
CA HIS A 95 12.76 -0.94 -3.78
C HIS A 95 11.31 -1.17 -3.38
N ARG A 96 11.07 -2.08 -2.43
CA ARG A 96 9.73 -2.43 -1.97
C ARG A 96 9.75 -2.64 -0.46
N TYR A 97 8.85 -1.94 0.22
CA TYR A 97 8.72 -1.96 1.67
C TYR A 97 7.28 -2.32 2.01
N GLY A 98 7.09 -3.46 2.69
CA GLY A 98 5.80 -3.77 3.31
C GLY A 98 5.63 -2.91 4.55
N ALA A 99 4.47 -2.26 4.67
CA ALA A 99 4.18 -1.38 5.80
C ALA A 99 2.95 -1.90 6.59
N GLY A 100 3.11 -2.06 7.90
CA GLY A 100 2.13 -2.67 8.80
C GLY A 100 2.52 -4.09 9.26
N ARG A 101 1.75 -4.64 10.21
CA ARG A 101 2.07 -5.88 10.94
C ARG A 101 2.20 -7.16 10.09
N ASP A 102 1.72 -7.14 8.86
CA ASP A 102 1.80 -8.26 7.90
C ASP A 102 2.87 -8.04 6.81
N GLY A 103 3.70 -6.99 6.93
CA GLY A 103 4.76 -6.68 5.97
C GLY A 103 5.90 -7.68 6.02
N ARG A 104 5.86 -8.68 5.13
CA ARG A 104 6.99 -9.57 4.83
C ARG A 104 7.62 -9.21 3.49
#